data_AF-A0A5V0RXI9-F1
#
_entry.id   AF-A0A5V0RXI9-F1
#
_cell.length_a   1.000
_cell.length_b   1.000
_cell.length_c   1.000
_cell.angle_alpha   90.00
_cell.angle_beta   90.00
_cell.angle_gamma   90.00
#
_symmetry.space_group_name_H-M   'P 1'
#
loop_
_entity.id
_entity.type
_entity.pdbx_description
1 polymer ?
#
loop_
_entity_poly.entity_id
_entity_poly.type
_entity_poly.pdbx_seq_one_letter_code
_entity_poly.pdbx_strand_id
1 'polypeptide(L)'
;KKHPSMWRKDESAHEKDLVCLENDYFSTEVKTSSNKNQIFGNRSYAQESISDKKSKNGFYITINFTTPKKDVEEPKVNIIRFGWLDHTDWIAQKAASGQQARLSPDAYLYKLKVLYKS
;
A
#
# COMPACT_ATOMS: atom_id res chain seq x y z
N LYS A 1 22.45 -8.06 0.20
CA LYS A 1 21.50 -6.96 0.50
C LYS A 1 22.26 -5.64 0.41
N LYS A 2 21.71 -4.59 -0.23
CA LYS A 2 22.45 -3.34 -0.54
C LYS A 2 22.57 -2.37 0.66
N HIS A 3 21.60 -2.36 1.59
CA HIS A 3 21.59 -1.50 2.79
C HIS A 3 21.00 -2.20 4.04
N PRO A 4 21.60 -3.30 4.51
CA PRO A 4 21.00 -4.15 5.55
C PRO A 4 20.90 -3.51 6.94
N SER A 5 21.69 -2.47 7.23
CA SER A 5 21.65 -1.72 8.50
C SER A 5 20.64 -0.58 8.51
N MET A 6 20.13 -0.17 7.35
CA MET A 6 19.14 0.92 7.23
C MET A 6 17.73 0.40 6.97
N TRP A 7 17.63 -0.70 6.21
CA TRP A 7 16.35 -1.22 5.75
C TRP A 7 16.29 -2.74 5.88
N ARG A 8 15.13 -3.24 6.31
CA ARG A 8 14.81 -4.67 6.28
C ARG A 8 13.35 -4.90 5.91
N LYS A 9 13.02 -6.17 5.68
CA LYS A 9 11.63 -6.63 5.59
C LYS A 9 11.01 -6.68 6.99
N ASP A 10 9.69 -6.72 7.06
CA ASP A 10 8.95 -7.02 8.28
C ASP A 10 9.34 -8.38 8.88
N GLU A 11 9.31 -8.45 10.20
CA GLU A 11 9.53 -9.66 11.00
C GLU A 11 8.29 -10.02 11.82
N SER A 12 7.35 -9.09 11.99
CA SER A 12 6.07 -9.34 12.66
C SER A 12 4.92 -8.56 12.02
N ALA A 13 3.69 -8.98 12.33
CA ALA A 13 2.47 -8.33 11.86
C ALA A 13 2.26 -6.89 12.39
N HIS A 14 3.09 -6.42 13.31
CA HIS A 14 3.05 -5.06 13.86
C HIS A 14 3.85 -4.05 13.03
N GLU A 15 4.67 -4.53 12.08
CA GLU A 15 5.62 -3.72 11.33
C GLU A 15 5.17 -3.47 9.89
N LYS A 16 5.59 -2.33 9.31
CA LYS A 16 5.45 -2.06 7.88
C LYS A 16 6.28 -3.02 7.04
N ASP A 17 5.88 -3.22 5.79
CA ASP A 17 6.49 -4.21 4.91
C ASP A 17 7.97 -3.88 4.60
N LEU A 18 8.31 -2.59 4.55
CA LEU A 18 9.67 -2.08 4.47
C LEU A 18 9.98 -1.27 5.74
N VAL A 19 10.80 -1.83 6.64
CA VAL A 19 11.13 -1.22 7.93
C VAL A 19 12.41 -0.40 7.82
N CYS A 20 12.34 0.87 8.23
CA CYS A 20 13.50 1.75 8.36
C CYS A 20 14.09 1.61 9.78
N LEU A 21 15.30 1.06 9.88
CA LEU A 21 15.97 0.80 11.16
C LEU A 21 16.49 2.07 11.84
N GLU A 22 16.71 3.13 11.06
CA GLU A 22 17.18 4.42 11.59
C GLU A 22 16.04 5.28 12.14
N ASN A 23 14.85 5.20 11.53
CA ASN A 23 13.67 5.94 11.98
C ASN A 23 12.38 5.31 11.43
N ASP A 24 11.59 4.71 12.31
CA ASP A 24 10.35 4.00 11.96
C ASP A 24 9.30 4.90 11.27
N TYR A 25 9.39 6.22 11.41
CA TYR A 25 8.54 7.16 10.66
C TYR A 25 8.62 6.95 9.13
N PHE A 26 9.79 6.54 8.62
CA PHE A 26 10.01 6.26 7.20
C PHE A 26 9.69 4.82 6.80
N SER A 27 9.30 3.96 7.75
CA SER A 27 8.82 2.63 7.46
C SER A 27 7.59 2.70 6.54
N THR A 28 7.55 1.85 5.52
CA THR A 28 6.68 2.01 4.36
C THR A 28 5.86 0.74 4.09
N GLU A 29 4.57 0.92 3.84
CA GLU A 29 3.66 -0.14 3.43
C GLU A 29 3.71 -0.37 1.92
N VAL A 30 3.56 -1.61 1.47
CA VAL A 30 3.38 -1.95 0.07
C VAL A 30 1.94 -2.41 -0.17
N LYS A 31 1.31 -1.85 -1.21
CA LYS A 31 -0.01 -2.28 -1.68
C LYS A 31 0.03 -2.54 -3.17
N THR A 32 -0.44 -3.71 -3.57
CA THR A 32 -0.47 -4.12 -4.96
C THR A 32 -1.92 -4.32 -5.41
N SER A 33 -2.18 -4.06 -6.69
CA SER A 33 -3.49 -4.35 -7.28
C SER A 33 -3.36 -4.72 -8.75
N SER A 34 -4.09 -5.75 -9.16
CA SER A 34 -4.27 -6.10 -10.57
C SER A 34 -5.26 -5.19 -11.30
N ASN A 35 -5.94 -4.29 -10.59
CA ASN A 35 -6.73 -3.26 -11.23
C ASN A 35 -5.82 -2.28 -11.98
N LYS A 36 -6.29 -1.77 -13.11
CA LYS A 36 -5.53 -0.87 -13.98
C LYS A 36 -4.98 0.36 -13.24
N ASN A 37 -5.79 0.96 -12.37
CA ASN A 37 -5.47 2.27 -11.78
C ASN A 37 -5.72 2.38 -10.27
N GLN A 38 -6.54 1.50 -9.70
CA GLN A 38 -6.98 1.59 -8.31
C GLN A 38 -6.24 0.61 -7.40
N ILE A 39 -6.13 0.98 -6.14
CA ILE A 39 -5.55 0.20 -5.05
C ILE A 39 -6.67 -0.13 -4.08
N PHE A 40 -6.65 -1.38 -3.62
CA PHE A 40 -7.60 -1.92 -2.68
C PHE A 40 -6.86 -2.40 -1.43
N GLY A 41 -7.51 -2.21 -0.29
CA GLY A 41 -7.06 -2.69 1.00
C GLY A 41 -8.18 -3.44 1.73
N ASN A 42 -7.84 -3.97 2.89
CA ASN A 42 -8.82 -4.55 3.79
C ASN A 42 -9.73 -3.45 4.35
N ARG A 43 -10.98 -3.79 4.73
CA ARG A 43 -11.90 -2.84 5.39
C ARG A 43 -11.27 -2.09 6.57
N SER A 44 -10.35 -2.74 7.30
CA SER A 44 -9.66 -2.14 8.44
C SER A 44 -8.81 -0.91 8.10
N TYR A 45 -8.47 -0.67 6.83
CA TYR A 45 -7.74 0.53 6.39
C TYR A 45 -8.53 1.82 6.53
N ALA A 46 -9.86 1.74 6.41
CA ALA A 46 -10.77 2.87 6.61
C ALA A 46 -11.20 3.05 8.07
N GLN A 47 -10.53 2.37 8.99
CA GLN A 47 -10.80 2.46 10.43
C GLN A 47 -9.57 2.99 11.12
N GLU A 48 -9.77 4.00 11.97
CA GLU A 48 -8.75 4.46 12.89
C GLU A 48 -8.25 3.28 13.74
N SER A 49 -6.94 3.17 13.92
CA SER A 49 -6.35 2.08 14.70
C SER A 49 -6.55 2.34 16.19
N ILE A 50 -7.51 1.63 16.81
CA ILE A 50 -7.86 1.74 18.24
C ILE A 50 -7.01 0.76 19.10
N SER A 51 -5.97 0.08 18.57
CA SER A 51 -5.25 -0.99 19.30
C SER A 51 -3.78 -1.14 18.87
N ASP A 52 -2.99 -1.94 19.63
CA ASP A 52 -1.57 -2.34 19.45
C ASP A 52 -1.18 -2.97 18.10
N LYS A 53 -2.05 -2.91 17.09
CA LYS A 53 -1.79 -3.42 15.75
C LYS A 53 -1.06 -2.35 14.93
N LYS A 54 -0.27 -2.81 13.96
CA LYS A 54 0.40 -2.01 12.93
C LYS A 54 -0.42 -0.79 12.52
N SER A 55 0.16 0.40 12.72
CA SER A 55 -0.45 1.65 12.26
C SER A 55 -0.71 1.57 10.75
N LYS A 56 -1.85 2.08 10.31
CA LYS A 56 -2.21 2.19 8.88
C LYS A 56 -1.99 3.59 8.33
N ASN A 57 -1.52 4.50 9.18
CA ASN A 57 -1.04 5.80 8.75
C ASN A 57 0.46 5.65 8.42
N GLY A 58 0.96 6.38 7.43
CA GLY A 58 2.38 6.37 7.09
C GLY A 58 2.64 6.42 5.59
N PHE A 59 3.87 6.12 5.20
CA PHE A 59 4.25 6.02 3.79
C PHE A 59 3.75 4.73 3.15
N TYR A 60 3.34 4.85 1.88
CA TYR A 60 2.87 3.77 1.04
C TYR A 60 3.58 3.78 -0.30
N ILE A 61 3.99 2.60 -0.76
CA ILE A 61 4.28 2.30 -2.16
C ILE A 61 3.08 1.54 -2.72
N THR A 62 2.47 2.09 -3.76
CA THR A 62 1.36 1.44 -4.45
C THR A 62 1.78 0.95 -5.82
N ILE A 63 1.41 -0.27 -6.20
CA ILE A 63 1.81 -0.90 -7.46
C ILE A 63 0.57 -1.46 -8.16
N ASN A 64 0.24 -0.91 -9.32
CA ASN A 64 -0.73 -1.49 -10.23
C ASN A 64 0.00 -2.38 -11.24
N PHE A 65 -0.49 -3.60 -11.47
CA PHE A 65 0.10 -4.55 -12.41
C PHE A 65 -0.97 -5.24 -13.24
N THR A 66 -0.58 -5.79 -14.37
CA THR A 66 -1.46 -6.63 -15.19
C THR A 66 -1.31 -8.08 -14.76
N THR A 67 -2.41 -8.72 -14.38
CA THR A 67 -2.39 -10.16 -14.08
C THR A 67 -2.07 -10.93 -15.36
N PRO A 68 -1.09 -11.85 -15.33
CA PRO A 68 -0.86 -12.77 -16.43
C PRO A 68 -2.14 -13.50 -16.81
N LYS A 69 -2.51 -13.50 -18.09
CA LYS A 69 -3.44 -14.52 -18.59
C LYS A 69 -2.69 -15.86 -18.60
N LYS A 70 -3.40 -16.97 -18.30
CA LYS A 70 -2.81 -18.31 -18.29
C LYS A 70 -1.94 -18.49 -19.54
N ASP A 71 -0.66 -18.73 -19.28
CA ASP A 71 0.36 -19.24 -20.21
C ASP A 71 0.98 -18.30 -21.25
N VAL A 72 0.79 -16.96 -21.19
CA VAL A 72 1.27 -16.09 -22.31
C VAL A 72 2.01 -14.79 -21.95
N GLU A 73 1.81 -14.16 -20.79
CA GLU A 73 2.47 -12.87 -20.51
C GLU A 73 3.13 -12.79 -19.13
N GLU A 74 4.37 -12.29 -19.10
CA GLU A 74 4.99 -11.85 -17.85
C GLU A 74 4.17 -10.73 -17.20
N PRO A 75 4.03 -10.72 -15.86
CA PRO A 75 3.32 -9.66 -15.17
C PRO A 75 4.01 -8.32 -15.42
N LYS A 76 3.29 -7.37 -16.01
CA LYS A 76 3.79 -6.02 -16.28
C LYS A 76 3.35 -5.08 -15.18
N VAL A 77 4.29 -4.34 -14.61
CA VAL A 77 3.97 -3.21 -13.74
C VAL A 77 3.43 -2.08 -14.62
N ASN A 78 2.25 -1.59 -14.28
CA ASN A 78 1.57 -0.52 -15.00
C ASN A 78 1.87 0.85 -14.37
N ILE A 79 1.76 0.96 -13.05
CA ILE A 79 1.92 2.22 -12.30
C ILE A 79 2.58 1.94 -10.96
N ILE A 80 3.59 2.74 -10.60
CA ILE A 80 4.12 2.81 -9.23
C ILE A 80 3.87 4.21 -8.69
N ARG A 81 3.32 4.32 -7.48
CA ARG A 81 3.18 5.59 -6.77
C ARG A 81 3.72 5.50 -5.35
N PHE A 82 4.09 6.64 -4.79
CA PHE A 82 4.59 6.77 -3.43
C PHE A 82 3.97 8.00 -2.75
N GLY A 83 3.61 7.86 -1.48
CA GLY A 83 3.10 8.99 -0.70
C GLY A 83 2.64 8.61 0.68
N TRP A 84 2.23 9.60 1.45
CA TRP A 84 1.64 9.41 2.78
C TRP A 84 0.15 9.13 2.67
N LEU A 85 -0.34 8.09 3.32
CA LEU A 85 -1.77 7.79 3.46
C LEU A 85 -2.12 7.61 4.93
N ASP A 86 -3.36 7.94 5.27
CA ASP A 86 -3.97 7.72 6.57
C ASP A 86 -5.36 7.10 6.42
N HIS A 87 -5.98 6.72 7.54
CA HIS A 87 -7.27 6.03 7.53
C HIS A 87 -8.40 6.80 6.83
N THR A 88 -8.33 8.14 6.75
CA THR A 88 -9.36 8.98 6.10
C THR A 88 -9.27 8.94 4.58
N ASP A 89 -8.13 8.53 4.02
CA ASP A 89 -7.95 8.35 2.58
C ASP A 89 -8.67 7.10 2.05
N TRP A 90 -9.05 6.19 2.94
CA TRP A 90 -9.68 4.92 2.59
C TRP A 90 -11.20 5.01 2.76
N ILE A 91 -11.91 4.64 1.70
CA ILE A 91 -13.36 4.52 1.69
C ILE A 91 -13.72 3.08 2.01
N ALA A 92 -14.34 2.84 3.18
CA ALA A 92 -14.85 1.53 3.56
C ALA A 92 -15.99 1.06 2.64
N GLN A 93 -16.04 -0.23 2.34
CA GLN A 93 -17.25 -0.83 1.75
C GLN A 93 -18.39 -0.94 2.78
N LYS A 94 -19.63 -0.99 2.31
CA LYS A 94 -20.83 -1.13 3.17
C LYS A 94 -20.82 -2.47 3.95
N ALA A 95 -20.41 -3.57 3.32
CA ALA A 95 -20.44 -4.92 3.91
C ALA A 95 -19.40 -5.11 5.03
N ALA A 96 -19.78 -5.81 6.11
CA ALA A 96 -19.02 -5.96 7.36
C ALA A 96 -17.64 -6.64 7.20
N SER A 97 -17.43 -7.43 6.14
CA SER A 97 -16.16 -8.14 5.86
C SER A 97 -15.79 -8.06 4.37
N GLY A 98 -14.49 -8.10 4.06
CA GLY A 98 -13.97 -8.16 2.67
C GLY A 98 -12.81 -7.21 2.35
N GLN A 99 -12.20 -7.42 1.18
CA GLN A 99 -11.03 -6.68 0.64
C GLN A 99 -11.44 -5.58 -0.35
N GLN A 100 -12.29 -4.63 0.07
CA GLN A 100 -12.74 -3.56 -0.83
C GLN A 100 -12.70 -2.16 -0.20
N ALA A 101 -11.79 -1.90 0.75
CA ALA A 101 -11.47 -0.51 1.05
C ALA A 101 -10.73 0.07 -0.16
N ARG A 102 -11.26 1.12 -0.78
CA ARG A 102 -10.62 1.79 -1.93
C ARG A 102 -10.11 3.16 -1.50
N LEU A 103 -9.02 3.60 -2.10
CA LEU A 103 -8.58 4.99 -1.89
C LEU A 103 -9.56 5.99 -2.51
N SER A 104 -9.70 7.13 -1.85
CA SER A 104 -10.42 8.29 -2.38
C SER A 104 -9.74 8.83 -3.64
N PRO A 105 -10.49 9.50 -4.54
CA PRO A 105 -9.88 10.20 -5.69
C PRO A 105 -8.80 11.22 -5.27
N ASP A 106 -9.04 11.94 -4.17
CA ASP A 106 -8.13 12.96 -3.64
C ASP A 106 -6.80 12.38 -3.18
N ALA A 107 -6.80 11.18 -2.58
CA ALA A 107 -5.56 10.50 -2.21
C ALA A 107 -4.66 10.25 -3.43
N TYR A 108 -5.24 9.84 -4.57
CA TYR A 108 -4.47 9.68 -5.81
C TYR A 108 -3.97 11.01 -6.37
N LEU A 109 -4.79 12.06 -6.29
CA LEU A 109 -4.52 13.33 -6.94
C LEU A 109 -3.50 14.18 -6.16
N TYR A 110 -3.58 14.17 -4.83
CA TYR A 110 -2.85 15.11 -3.99
C TYR A 110 -1.82 14.45 -3.06
N LYS A 111 -1.97 13.17 -2.73
CA LYS A 111 -1.08 12.49 -1.77
C LYS A 111 -0.10 11.51 -2.42
N LEU A 112 -0.46 10.89 -3.54
CA LEU A 112 0.37 9.88 -4.21
C LEU A 112 1.11 10.44 -5.42
N LYS A 113 2.45 10.53 -5.32
CA LYS A 113 3.32 10.87 -6.43
C LYS A 113 3.55 9.66 -7.34
N VAL A 114 3.29 9.79 -8.63
CA VAL A 114 3.62 8.77 -9.63
C VAL A 114 5.15 8.73 -9.79
N LEU A 115 5.74 7.56 -9.56
CA LEU A 115 7.17 7.30 -9.75
C LEU A 115 7.46 6.60 -11.08
N TYR A 116 6.49 5.82 -11.57
CA TYR A 116 6.57 5.10 -12.83
C TYR A 116 5.18 4.92 -13.44
N LYS A 117 5.09 4.98 -14.76
CA LYS A 117 3.90 4.64 -15.54
C LYS A 117 4.32 4.14 -16.92
N SER A 118 3.84 2.94 -17.30
CA SER A 118 4.02 2.37 -18.64
C SER A 118 3.15 3.05 -19.68
#